data_AF-A0A9X8GJ00-F1
#
_entry.id   AF-A0A9X8GJ00-F1
#
_cell.length_a   1.000
_cell.length_b   1.000
_cell.length_c   1.000
_cell.angle_alpha   90.00
_cell.angle_beta   90.00
_cell.angle_gamma   90.00
#
_symmetry.space_group_name_H-M   'P 1'
#
loop_
_entity.id
_entity.type
_entity.pdbx_description
1 polymer ?
#
loop_
_entity_poly.entity_id
_entity_poly.type
_entity_poly.pdbx_seq_one_letter_code
_entity_poly.pdbx_strand_id
1 'polypeptide(L)'
;MEKAIIHCTTEIVHGGCNVCPTTATATYEVEFSGKMIGIPNLDVVSLLRPIVREHGYKERQEYDVTGDYDVFETSNNSVDVFETYQGLRFKNQEIEKEVKPTYESDDEVFKVVNELLTDLFKLDAIEFVTDIPEN
;
A
#
# COMPACT_ATOMS: atom_id res chain seq x y z
N MET A 1 7.41 16.12 -9.61
CA MET A 1 6.83 15.35 -8.50
C MET A 1 5.66 14.60 -9.11
N GLU A 2 5.72 13.27 -9.07
CA GLU A 2 4.63 12.44 -9.56
C GLU A 2 3.45 12.51 -8.59
N LYS A 3 2.27 12.13 -9.10
CA LYS A 3 1.00 12.25 -8.37
C LYS A 3 0.26 10.92 -8.39
N ALA A 4 -0.25 10.50 -7.23
CA ALA A 4 -1.19 9.42 -7.08
C ALA A 4 -2.56 9.99 -6.65
N ILE A 5 -3.62 9.66 -7.40
CA ILE A 5 -4.99 10.05 -7.05
C ILE A 5 -5.71 8.84 -6.46
N ILE A 6 -6.24 8.98 -5.25
CA ILE A 6 -6.95 7.94 -4.53
C ILE A 6 -8.44 8.19 -4.68
N HIS A 7 -9.09 7.24 -5.33
CA HIS A 7 -10.53 7.20 -5.52
C HIS A 7 -11.13 6.27 -4.47
N CYS A 8 -12.23 6.70 -3.85
CA CYS A 8 -13.02 5.85 -2.96
C CYS A 8 -14.47 5.85 -3.46
N THR A 9 -15.02 4.67 -3.68
CA THR A 9 -16.44 4.51 -3.91
C THR A 9 -17.04 3.64 -2.82
N THR A 10 -18.16 4.07 -2.27
CA THR A 10 -18.90 3.30 -1.27
C THR A 10 -20.03 2.58 -1.97
N GLU A 11 -19.92 1.27 -2.08
CA GLU A 11 -20.99 0.44 -2.63
C GLU A 11 -21.85 -0.15 -1.52
N ILE A 12 -23.15 -0.18 -1.78
CA ILE A 12 -24.13 -0.82 -0.91
C ILE A 12 -24.20 -2.30 -1.32
N VAL A 13 -23.60 -3.16 -0.52
CA VAL A 13 -23.65 -4.61 -0.77
C VAL A 13 -24.90 -5.18 -0.11
N HIS A 14 -25.83 -5.66 -0.94
CA HIS A 14 -26.96 -6.46 -0.48
C HIS A 14 -26.47 -7.89 -0.24
N GLY A 15 -26.54 -8.36 1.01
CA GLY A 15 -26.19 -9.74 1.33
C GLY A 15 -27.08 -10.72 0.54
N GLY A 16 -26.49 -11.79 0.00
CA GLY A 16 -27.17 -12.80 -0.83
C GLY A 16 -28.22 -13.65 -0.10
N CYS A 17 -28.54 -13.34 1.15
CA CYS A 17 -29.60 -13.95 1.95
C CYS A 17 -30.47 -12.82 2.53
N ASN A 18 -31.81 -12.97 2.48
CA ASN A 18 -32.79 -11.98 2.97
C ASN A 18 -32.68 -11.63 4.48
N VAL A 19 -31.71 -12.19 5.20
CA VAL A 19 -31.44 -11.99 6.63
C VAL A 19 -30.14 -11.21 6.86
N CYS A 20 -29.27 -11.09 5.85
CA CYS A 20 -28.02 -10.35 5.97
C CYS A 20 -28.29 -8.84 5.91
N PRO A 21 -27.76 -8.05 6.86
CA PRO A 21 -27.86 -6.60 6.80
C PRO A 21 -27.17 -6.08 5.53
N THR A 22 -27.71 -4.97 5.02
CA THR A 22 -27.06 -4.23 3.95
C THR A 22 -25.84 -3.53 4.56
N THR A 23 -24.66 -3.80 4.01
CA THR A 23 -23.40 -3.23 4.50
C THR A 23 -22.82 -2.32 3.42
N ALA A 24 -22.47 -1.10 3.82
CA ALA A 24 -21.67 -0.22 2.99
C ALA A 24 -20.22 -0.72 3.00
N THR A 25 -19.64 -0.97 1.83
CA THR A 25 -18.25 -1.37 1.68
C THR A 25 -17.54 -0.35 0.81
N ALA A 26 -16.49 0.27 1.37
CA ALA A 26 -15.61 1.14 0.62
C ALA A 26 -14.74 0.28 -0.30
N THR A 27 -14.62 0.71 -1.56
CA THR A 27 -13.65 0.19 -2.51
C THR A 27 -12.71 1.32 -2.90
N TYR A 28 -11.42 0.99 -3.03
CA TYR A 28 -10.38 1.97 -3.27
C TYR A 28 -9.68 1.68 -4.60
N GLU A 29 -9.41 2.73 -5.36
CA GLU A 29 -8.58 2.66 -6.57
C GLU A 29 -7.52 3.77 -6.51
N VAL A 30 -6.33 3.47 -7.03
CA VAL A 30 -5.25 4.43 -7.18
C VAL A 30 -5.01 4.67 -8.66
N GLU A 31 -5.11 5.93 -9.06
CA GLU A 31 -4.62 6.41 -10.34
C GLU A 31 -3.14 6.78 -10.21
N PHE A 32 -2.26 6.07 -10.91
CA PHE A 32 -0.83 6.38 -10.96
C PHE A 32 -0.29 6.14 -12.37
N SER A 33 0.49 7.08 -12.90
CA SER A 33 1.02 7.04 -14.27
C SER A 33 -0.04 6.77 -15.36
N GLY A 34 -1.26 7.30 -15.17
CA GLY A 34 -2.39 7.13 -16.09
C GLY A 34 -3.05 5.75 -16.06
N LYS A 35 -2.76 4.92 -15.05
CA LYS A 35 -3.39 3.61 -14.83
C LYS A 35 -4.24 3.65 -13.56
N MET A 36 -5.43 3.08 -13.64
CA MET A 36 -6.29 2.82 -12.48
C MET A 36 -6.00 1.43 -11.93
N ILE A 37 -5.69 1.35 -10.64
CA ILE A 37 -5.32 0.10 -9.97
C ILE A 37 -6.17 -0.04 -8.70
N GLY A 38 -7.01 -1.07 -8.63
CA GLY A 38 -7.77 -1.39 -7.42
C GLY A 38 -6.86 -1.82 -6.28
N ILE A 39 -7.07 -1.26 -5.10
CA ILE A 39 -6.34 -1.62 -3.88
C ILE A 39 -7.33 -2.12 -2.81
N PRO A 40 -6.94 -3.10 -1.98
CA PRO A 40 -7.89 -3.73 -1.06
C PRO A 40 -8.29 -2.80 0.08
N ASN A 41 -7.35 -2.00 0.62
CA ASN A 41 -7.64 -1.00 1.65
C ASN A 41 -6.73 0.22 1.47
N LEU A 42 -7.05 1.31 2.17
CA LEU A 42 -6.20 2.49 2.26
C LEU A 42 -5.12 2.30 3.35
N ASP A 43 -4.15 1.44 3.05
CA ASP A 43 -3.02 1.13 3.93
C ASP A 43 -1.67 1.25 3.21
N VAL A 44 -0.59 1.21 3.98
CA VAL A 44 0.78 1.43 3.49
C VAL A 44 1.16 0.46 2.37
N VAL A 45 0.87 -0.84 2.50
CA VAL A 45 1.27 -1.84 1.49
C VAL A 45 0.40 -1.72 0.24
N SER A 46 -0.90 -1.59 0.45
CA SER A 46 -1.89 -1.44 -0.61
C SER A 46 -1.58 -0.26 -1.52
N LEU A 47 -1.11 0.87 -0.97
CA LEU A 47 -0.67 2.04 -1.72
C LEU A 47 0.72 1.89 -2.32
N LEU A 48 1.70 1.41 -1.54
CA LEU A 48 3.10 1.31 -1.96
C LEU A 48 3.28 0.37 -3.15
N ARG A 49 2.61 -0.78 -3.11
CA ARG A 49 2.76 -1.88 -4.08
C ARG A 49 2.54 -1.46 -5.53
N PRO A 50 1.42 -0.81 -5.92
CA PRO A 50 1.23 -0.35 -7.30
C PRO A 50 2.27 0.69 -7.73
N ILE A 51 2.67 1.60 -6.83
CA ILE A 51 3.65 2.66 -7.13
C ILE A 51 5.01 2.03 -7.46
N VAL A 52 5.56 1.20 -6.57
CA VAL A 52 6.90 0.62 -6.78
C VAL A 52 6.94 -0.30 -7.99
N ARG A 53 5.84 -1.00 -8.30
CA ARG A 53 5.72 -1.82 -9.52
C ARG A 53 5.82 -0.98 -10.79
N GLU A 54 5.20 0.20 -10.81
CA GLU A 54 5.30 1.11 -11.95
C GLU A 54 6.73 1.65 -12.13
N HIS A 55 7.48 1.77 -11.04
CA HIS A 55 8.92 2.06 -11.06
C HIS A 55 9.82 0.84 -11.35
N GLY A 56 9.23 -0.29 -11.77
CA GLY A 56 9.96 -1.46 -12.23
C GLY A 56 10.36 -2.47 -11.15
N TYR A 57 9.91 -2.29 -9.90
CA TYR A 57 10.08 -3.32 -8.88
C TYR A 57 9.21 -4.53 -9.22
N LYS A 58 9.83 -5.70 -9.18
CA LYS A 58 9.14 -6.98 -9.26
C LYS A 58 8.91 -7.51 -7.86
N GLU A 59 7.73 -8.06 -7.64
CA GLU A 59 7.36 -8.65 -6.37
C GLU A 59 7.43 -10.17 -6.48
N ARG A 60 8.03 -10.81 -5.47
CA ARG A 60 8.00 -12.25 -5.28
C ARG A 60 7.82 -12.56 -3.79
N GLN A 61 7.30 -13.73 -3.50
CA GLN A 61 7.22 -14.25 -2.15
C GLN A 61 8.39 -15.20 -1.92
N GLU A 62 9.09 -15.04 -0.80
CA GLU A 62 10.14 -15.93 -0.32
C GLU A 62 9.61 -16.76 0.84
N TYR A 63 10.03 -18.03 0.87
CA TYR A 63 9.62 -19.00 1.89
C TYR A 63 10.83 -19.35 2.75
N ASP A 64 10.80 -18.98 4.03
CA ASP A 64 11.85 -19.29 5.00
C ASP A 64 11.28 -20.09 6.18
N VAL A 65 12.14 -20.82 6.88
CA VAL A 65 11.78 -21.62 8.06
C VAL A 65 11.21 -20.77 9.19
N THR A 66 11.51 -19.47 9.20
CA THR A 66 11.02 -18.49 10.19
C THR A 66 9.72 -17.80 9.78
N GLY A 67 9.27 -17.98 8.54
CA GLY A 67 8.06 -17.36 8.00
C GLY A 67 8.25 -16.87 6.57
N ASP A 68 7.13 -16.74 5.88
CA ASP A 68 7.08 -16.23 4.51
C ASP A 68 7.19 -14.70 4.54
N TYR A 69 7.82 -14.13 3.51
CA TYR A 69 7.96 -12.67 3.37
C TYR A 69 7.93 -12.26 1.91
N ASP A 70 7.50 -11.03 1.65
CA ASP A 70 7.47 -10.47 0.30
C ASP A 70 8.81 -9.76 0.01
N VAL A 71 9.28 -9.86 -1.22
CA VAL A 71 10.48 -9.17 -1.70
C VAL A 71 10.15 -8.35 -2.93
N PHE A 72 10.47 -7.06 -2.86
CA PHE A 72 10.41 -6.14 -3.98
C PHE A 72 11.82 -5.89 -4.51
N GLU A 73 12.10 -6.25 -5.76
CA GLU A 73 13.44 -6.11 -6.35
C GLU A 73 13.47 -5.39 -7.70
N THR A 74 14.58 -4.71 -7.92
CA THR A 74 15.08 -4.29 -9.24
C THR A 74 16.47 -4.85 -9.45
N SER A 75 17.13 -4.53 -10.57
CA SER A 75 18.54 -4.88 -10.75
C SER A 75 19.48 -4.24 -9.72
N ASN A 76 19.05 -3.15 -9.07
CA ASN A 76 19.92 -2.28 -8.27
C ASN A 76 19.52 -2.19 -6.79
N ASN A 77 18.31 -2.64 -6.42
CA ASN A 77 17.81 -2.54 -5.06
C ASN A 77 16.84 -3.69 -4.74
N SER A 78 16.80 -4.09 -3.47
CA SER A 78 15.89 -5.12 -2.95
C SER A 78 15.34 -4.66 -1.60
N VAL A 79 14.03 -4.78 -1.41
CA VAL A 79 13.35 -4.47 -0.17
C VAL A 79 12.50 -5.68 0.25
N ASP A 80 12.83 -6.22 1.41
CA ASP A 80 12.14 -7.33 2.04
C ASP A 80 11.06 -6.79 2.98
N VAL A 81 9.88 -7.40 2.98
CA VAL A 81 8.72 -7.00 3.77
C VAL A 81 8.26 -8.19 4.61
N PHE A 82 8.49 -8.09 5.92
CA PHE A 82 8.13 -9.11 6.88
C PHE A 82 6.86 -8.71 7.62
N GLU A 83 5.92 -9.64 7.75
CA GLU A 83 4.83 -9.51 8.70
C GLU A 83 5.36 -9.70 10.13
N THR A 84 4.96 -8.82 11.04
CA THR A 84 5.32 -8.90 12.45
C THR A 84 4.08 -8.73 13.33
N TYR A 85 4.18 -9.10 14.60
CA TYR A 85 3.10 -8.85 15.57
C TYR A 85 2.75 -7.36 15.73
N GLN A 86 3.67 -6.45 15.40
CA GLN A 86 3.51 -5.00 15.58
C GLN A 86 3.20 -4.27 14.27
N GLY A 87 2.90 -4.99 13.19
CA GLY A 87 2.65 -4.43 11.86
C GLY A 87 3.59 -5.03 10.84
N LEU A 88 4.31 -4.20 10.10
CA LEU A 88 5.18 -4.63 9.00
C LEU A 88 6.60 -4.13 9.22
N ARG A 89 7.57 -4.91 8.79
CA ARG A 89 8.98 -4.53 8.84
C ARG A 89 9.56 -4.56 7.45
N PHE A 90 10.01 -3.41 6.98
CA PHE A 90 10.65 -3.24 5.69
C PHE A 90 12.16 -3.15 5.88
N LYS A 91 12.90 -3.86 5.04
CA LYS A 91 14.35 -3.91 5.15
C LYS A 91 15.00 -3.91 3.77
N ASN A 92 15.99 -3.06 3.57
CA ASN A 92 16.92 -3.17 2.46
C ASN A 92 18.35 -3.42 2.98
N GLN A 93 19.35 -3.29 2.12
CA GLN A 93 20.75 -3.53 2.51
C GLN A 93 21.31 -2.50 3.51
N GLU A 94 20.71 -1.31 3.61
CA GLU A 94 21.23 -0.18 4.37
C GLU A 94 20.49 0.06 5.68
N ILE A 95 19.14 -0.04 5.64
CA ILE A 95 18.27 0.35 6.74
C ILE A 95 17.09 -0.62 6.90
N GLU A 96 16.49 -0.56 8.08
CA GLU A 96 15.27 -1.27 8.44
C GLU A 96 14.28 -0.26 9.03
N LYS A 97 13.00 -0.39 8.67
CA LYS A 97 11.91 0.44 9.19
C LYS A 97 10.71 -0.42 9.56
N GLU A 98 10.11 -0.10 10.69
CA GLU A 98 8.86 -0.70 11.14
C GLU A 98 7.69 0.25 10.86
N VAL A 99 6.58 -0.34 10.42
CA VAL A 99 5.35 0.31 10.01
C VAL A 99 4.23 -0.26 10.86
N LYS A 100 3.40 0.62 11.42
CA LYS A 100 2.27 0.21 12.28
C LYS A 100 1.19 -0.46 11.43
N PRO A 101 0.35 -1.34 12.02
CA PRO A 101 -0.73 -1.99 11.29
C PRO A 101 -1.85 -1.01 10.90
N THR A 102 -2.01 0.08 11.66
CA THR A 102 -3.05 1.09 11.44
C THR A 102 -2.52 2.47 11.85
N TYR A 103 -3.13 3.50 11.26
CA TYR A 103 -2.82 4.92 11.47
C TYR A 103 -4.10 5.68 11.79
N GLU A 104 -3.98 6.83 12.46
CA GLU A 104 -5.15 7.62 12.88
C GLU A 104 -5.72 8.46 11.73
N SER A 105 -4.93 8.71 10.69
CA SER A 105 -5.33 9.49 9.51
C SER A 105 -4.63 9.01 8.24
N ASP A 106 -5.28 9.26 7.11
CA ASP A 106 -4.75 8.93 5.79
C ASP A 106 -3.46 9.72 5.48
N ASP A 107 -3.36 10.96 5.97
CA ASP A 107 -2.15 11.78 5.85
C ASP A 107 -0.92 11.12 6.49
N GLU A 108 -1.10 10.43 7.63
CA GLU A 108 -0.03 9.65 8.24
C GLU A 108 0.37 8.47 7.36
N VAL A 109 -0.60 7.78 6.74
CA VAL A 109 -0.34 6.69 5.79
C VAL A 109 0.49 7.22 4.61
N PHE A 110 0.08 8.33 4.00
CA PHE A 110 0.78 8.94 2.85
C PHE A 110 2.20 9.35 3.19
N LYS A 111 2.39 9.93 4.38
CA LYS A 111 3.72 10.30 4.86
C LYS A 111 4.60 9.06 5.01
N VAL A 112 4.09 7.99 5.62
CA VAL A 112 4.85 6.74 5.79
C VAL A 112 5.17 6.11 4.44
N VAL A 113 4.22 6.07 3.50
CA VAL A 113 4.49 5.57 2.14
C VAL A 113 5.63 6.37 1.49
N ASN A 114 5.59 7.69 1.55
CA ASN A 114 6.65 8.54 1.02
C ASN A 114 8.00 8.29 1.70
N GLU A 115 8.03 8.13 3.02
CA GLU A 115 9.24 7.79 3.77
C GLU A 115 9.83 6.42 3.39
N LEU A 116 8.99 5.44 3.03
CA LEU A 116 9.46 4.15 2.51
C LEU A 116 9.99 4.31 1.08
N LEU A 117 9.26 5.03 0.23
CA LEU A 117 9.65 5.30 -1.17
C LEU A 117 11.04 5.92 -1.22
N THR A 118 11.31 6.96 -0.41
CA THR A 118 12.59 7.65 -0.40
C THR A 118 13.70 6.81 0.22
N ASP A 119 13.46 6.26 1.41
CA ASP A 119 14.57 5.77 2.23
C ASP A 119 14.95 4.33 1.84
N LEU A 120 13.95 3.49 1.55
CA LEU A 120 14.14 2.07 1.24
C LEU A 120 14.15 1.78 -0.26
N PHE A 121 13.21 2.37 -1.01
CA PHE A 121 13.07 2.12 -2.45
C PHE A 121 13.89 3.07 -3.33
N LYS A 122 14.50 4.11 -2.75
CA LYS A 122 15.32 5.12 -3.47
C LYS A 122 14.57 5.78 -4.63
N LEU A 123 13.27 5.98 -4.43
CA LEU A 123 12.38 6.68 -5.34
C LEU A 123 12.06 8.08 -4.81
N ASP A 124 11.65 8.98 -5.68
CA ASP A 124 11.20 10.30 -5.27
C ASP A 124 9.86 10.20 -4.51
N ALA A 125 9.66 11.10 -3.55
CA ALA A 125 8.36 11.26 -2.91
C ALA A 125 7.30 11.71 -3.93
N ILE A 126 6.07 11.24 -3.73
CA ILE A 126 4.94 11.56 -4.59
C ILE A 126 3.88 12.34 -3.84
N GLU A 127 3.07 13.08 -4.60
CA GLU A 127 1.91 13.78 -4.08
C GLU A 127 0.70 12.84 -4.07
N PHE A 128 0.08 12.65 -2.90
CA PHE A 128 -1.19 11.95 -2.78
C PHE A 128 -2.34 12.94 -2.79
N VAL A 129 -3.35 12.68 -3.60
CA VAL A 129 -4.60 13.45 -3.63
C VAL A 129 -5.76 12.50 -3.47
N THR A 130 -6.68 12.82 -2.58
CA THR A 130 -7.87 12.03 -2.30
C THR A 130 -9.09 12.69 -2.93
N ASP A 131 -9.86 11.93 -3.71
CA ASP A 131 -11.20 12.32 -4.17
C ASP A 131 -12.28 11.71 -3.25
N ILE A 132 -11.90 11.39 -2.02
CA ILE A 132 -12.79 10.80 -1.01
C ILE A 132 -13.70 11.92 -0.48
N PRO A 133 -15.04 11.77 -0.56
CA PRO A 133 -15.94 12.78 -0.02
C PRO A 133 -15.72 12.93 1.48
N GLU A 134 -15.40 14.15 1.93
CA GLU A 134 -15.41 14.50 3.35
C GLU A 134 -16.83 14.29 3.89
N ASN A 135 -16.98 13.50 4.96
CA ASN A 135 -18.26 13.29 5.64
C ASN A 135 -18.66 14.51 6.49
#